data_AF-A0A7Y8IJX1-F1
#
_entry.id   AF-A0A7Y8IJX1-F1
#
_cell.length_a   1.000
_cell.length_b   1.000
_cell.length_c   1.000
_cell.angle_alpha   90.00
_cell.angle_beta   90.00
_cell.angle_gamma   90.00
#
_symmetry.space_group_name_H-M   'P 1'
#
loop_
_entity.id
_entity.type
_entity.pdbx_description
1 polymer ?
#
loop_
_entity_poly.entity_id
_entity_poly.type
_entity_poly.pdbx_seq_one_letter_code
_entity_poly.pdbx_strand_id
1 'polypeptide(L)'
;MKHPKWALKHKKKGTELRLIRGTYYLYEVTSKWNPDKKRAQKITGKLLGKITPKGFIQSSKYALTQKPVQSVVIKEDCNIF
;
A
#
# COMPACT_ATOMS: atom_id res chain seq x y z
N MET A 1 1.73 23.98 1.89
CA MET A 1 0.75 23.54 2.92
C MET A 1 1.49 22.76 4.01
N LYS A 2 1.45 23.21 5.27
CA LYS A 2 2.05 22.48 6.39
C LYS A 2 1.15 21.29 6.73
N HIS A 3 1.62 20.07 6.50
CA HIS A 3 0.92 18.87 6.98
C HIS A 3 1.04 18.80 8.51
N PRO A 4 0.03 18.26 9.21
CA PRO A 4 0.11 18.09 10.64
C PRO A 4 1.21 17.08 11.01
N LYS A 5 1.84 17.28 12.17
CA LYS A 5 2.97 16.46 12.64
C LYS A 5 2.61 14.97 12.72
N TRP A 6 1.38 14.65 13.13
CA TRP A 6 0.89 13.27 13.20
C TRP A 6 0.87 12.59 11.83
N ALA A 7 0.53 13.31 10.75
CA ALA A 7 0.54 12.75 9.40
C ALA A 7 1.98 12.51 8.90
N LEU A 8 2.89 13.45 9.18
CA LEU A 8 4.30 13.35 8.80
C LEU A 8 5.01 12.19 9.51
N LYS A 9 4.64 11.85 10.74
CA LYS A 9 5.20 10.70 11.49
C LYS A 9 5.07 9.37 10.73
N HIS A 10 4.01 9.22 9.93
CA HIS A 10 3.77 8.00 9.15
C HIS A 10 4.40 8.01 7.76
N LYS A 11 4.97 9.14 7.31
CA LYS A 11 5.65 9.25 6.02
C LYS A 11 7.01 8.57 6.11
N LYS A 12 7.16 7.44 5.42
CA LYS A 12 8.42 6.68 5.30
C LYS A 12 9.02 6.83 3.90
N LYS A 13 10.29 6.46 3.74
CA LYS A 13 10.93 6.39 2.42
C LYS A 13 10.14 5.45 1.51
N GLY A 14 9.93 5.85 0.26
CA GLY A 14 9.11 5.07 -0.70
C GLY A 14 7.61 5.16 -0.45
N THR A 15 7.14 6.16 0.33
CA THR A 15 5.71 6.41 0.50
C THR A 15 5.38 7.87 0.23
N GLU A 16 4.14 8.11 -0.20
CA GLU A 16 3.59 9.43 -0.41
C GLU A 16 2.34 9.63 0.43
N LEU A 17 2.33 10.77 1.12
CA LEU A 17 1.19 11.27 1.85
C LEU A 17 0.35 12.14 0.93
N ARG A 18 -0.91 11.78 0.71
CA ARG A 18 -1.84 12.54 -0.14
C ARG A 18 -3.05 12.96 0.66
N LEU A 19 -3.37 14.26 0.62
CA LEU A 19 -4.59 14.79 1.23
C LEU A 19 -5.69 14.82 0.17
N ILE A 20 -6.73 14.01 0.36
CA ILE A 20 -7.89 13.93 -0.54
C ILE A 20 -9.14 14.14 0.29
N ARG A 21 -9.94 15.16 -0.04
CA ARG A 21 -11.22 15.47 0.63
C ARG A 21 -11.11 15.50 2.17
N GLY A 22 -10.05 16.11 2.70
CA GLY A 22 -9.82 16.23 4.15
C GLY A 22 -9.26 14.97 4.84
N THR A 23 -9.08 13.85 4.11
CA THR A 23 -8.48 12.62 4.65
C THR A 23 -7.07 12.43 4.10
N TYR A 24 -6.15 12.02 4.97
CA TYR A 24 -4.79 11.67 4.58
C TYR A 24 -4.73 10.20 4.19
N TYR A 25 -4.22 9.94 2.99
CA TYR A 25 -3.97 8.61 2.46
C TYR A 25 -2.46 8.42 2.29
N LEU A 26 -2.01 7.21 2.59
CA LEU A 26 -0.62 6.81 2.42
C LEU A 26 -0.53 5.82 1.25
N TYR A 27 0.23 6.21 0.24
CA TYR A 27 0.51 5.40 -0.94
C TYR A 27 1.96 4.94 -0.95
N GLU A 28 2.20 3.77 -1.52
CA GLU A 28 3.54 3.35 -1.92
C GLU A 28 3.97 4.13 -3.16
N VAL A 29 5.24 4.53 -3.22
CA VAL A 29 5.83 5.22 -4.36
C VAL A 29 7.16 4.59 -4.70
N THR A 30 7.30 4.24 -5.97
CA THR A 30 8.53 3.72 -6.55
C THR A 30 8.97 4.62 -7.70
N SER A 31 10.25 4.61 -8.00
CA SER A 31 10.80 5.27 -9.18
C SER A 31 11.20 4.20 -10.18
N LYS A 32 10.67 4.25 -11.40
CA LYS A 32 11.09 3.39 -12.51
C LYS A 32 11.71 4.23 -13.59
N TRP A 33 12.83 3.77 -14.14
CA TRP A 33 13.43 4.40 -15.32
C TRP A 33 12.50 4.28 -16.52
N ASN A 34 12.19 5.41 -17.17
CA ASN A 34 11.47 5.44 -18.43
C ASN A 34 12.48 5.74 -19.56
N PRO A 35 12.73 4.79 -20.49
CA PRO A 35 13.70 4.96 -21.57
C PRO A 35 13.24 6.00 -22.60
N ASP A 36 11.94 6.10 -22.90
CA ASP A 36 11.38 7.06 -23.87
C ASP A 36 11.62 8.50 -23.43
N LYS A 37 11.43 8.75 -22.13
CA LYS A 37 11.60 10.08 -21.53
C LYS A 37 13.02 10.31 -21.00
N LYS A 38 13.90 9.31 -21.10
CA LYS A 38 15.27 9.29 -20.59
C LYS A 38 15.40 9.81 -19.15
N ARG A 39 14.41 9.49 -18.30
CA ARG A 39 14.39 9.93 -16.90
C ARG A 39 13.63 8.97 -16.00
N ALA A 40 13.96 8.97 -14.71
CA ALA A 40 13.18 8.26 -13.71
C ALA A 40 11.79 8.89 -13.57
N GLN A 41 10.76 8.05 -13.66
CA GLN A 41 9.39 8.43 -13.43
C GLN A 41 8.90 7.89 -12.10
N LYS A 42 8.23 8.76 -11.36
CA LYS A 42 7.52 8.40 -10.15
C LYS A 42 6.28 7.57 -10.53
N ILE A 43 6.19 6.37 -9.97
CA ILE A 43 5.05 5.48 -10.08
C ILE A 43 4.37 5.43 -8.70
N THR A 44 3.08 5.72 -8.68
CA THR A 44 2.25 5.54 -7.48
C THR A 44 1.76 4.11 -7.47
N GLY A 45 2.07 3.37 -6.41
CA GLY A 45 1.74 1.97 -6.22
C GLY A 45 0.50 1.76 -5.35
N LYS A 46 0.60 0.80 -4.44
CA LYS A 46 -0.52 0.33 -3.62
C LYS A 46 -0.94 1.37 -2.59
N LEU A 47 -2.23 1.35 -2.24
CA LEU A 47 -2.75 2.09 -1.09
C LEU A 47 -2.43 1.32 0.20
N LEU A 48 -1.58 1.90 1.04
CA LEU A 48 -1.21 1.31 2.33
C LEU A 48 -2.32 1.50 3.37
N GLY A 49 -2.94 2.68 3.38
CA GLY A 49 -4.01 2.99 4.32
C GLY A 49 -4.36 4.47 4.41
N LYS A 50 -5.20 4.81 5.39
CA LYS A 50 -5.55 6.19 5.72
C LYS A 50 -4.98 6.56 7.09
N ILE A 51 -4.53 7.81 7.23
CA ILE A 51 -4.03 8.35 8.49
C ILE A 51 -5.11 9.26 9.06
N THR A 52 -5.50 8.97 10.28
CA THR A 52 -6.41 9.79 11.08
C THR A 52 -5.63 10.40 12.25
N PRO A 53 -6.15 11.46 12.90
CA PRO A 53 -5.52 12.01 14.10
C PRO A 53 -5.34 10.99 15.22
N LYS A 54 -6.22 9.97 15.27
CA LYS A 54 -6.18 8.88 16.26
C LYS A 54 -5.15 7.80 15.93
N GLY A 55 -4.73 7.69 14.67
CA GLY A 55 -3.77 6.68 14.24
C GLY A 55 -3.86 6.30 12.75
N PHE A 56 -3.05 5.32 12.37
CA PHE A 56 -2.99 4.78 11.02
C PHE A 56 -3.91 3.57 10.87
N ILE A 57 -4.82 3.64 9.89
CA ILE A 57 -5.76 2.58 9.57
C ILE A 57 -5.31 1.95 8.24
N GLN A 58 -4.84 0.70 8.30
CA GLN A 58 -4.40 -0.04 7.12
C GLN A 58 -5.57 -0.35 6.18
N SER A 59 -5.29 -0.37 4.88
CA SER A 59 -6.25 -0.83 3.88
C SER A 59 -6.44 -2.35 3.99
N SER A 60 -7.69 -2.82 3.98
CA SER A 60 -8.03 -4.24 4.06
C SER A 60 -7.33 -5.06 2.96
N LYS A 61 -7.24 -4.51 1.74
CA LYS A 61 -6.55 -5.15 0.61
C LYS A 61 -5.05 -5.32 0.87
N TYR A 62 -4.43 -4.32 1.49
CA TYR A 62 -3.01 -4.38 1.85
C TYR A 62 -2.78 -5.41 2.97
N ALA A 63 -3.64 -5.43 3.98
CA ALA A 63 -3.58 -6.40 5.08
C ALA A 63 -3.71 -7.84 4.58
N LEU A 64 -4.59 -8.10 3.61
CA LEU A 64 -4.74 -9.43 2.99
C LEU A 64 -3.47 -9.86 2.22
N THR A 65 -2.79 -8.92 1.56
CA THR A 65 -1.55 -9.22 0.80
C THR A 65 -0.39 -9.64 1.72
N GLN A 66 -0.39 -9.18 2.97
CA GLN A 66 0.64 -9.51 3.97
C GLN A 66 0.40 -10.87 4.62
N LYS A 67 -0.79 -11.47 4.46
CA LYS A 67 -1.04 -12.81 4.97
C LYS A 67 -0.29 -13.80 4.09
N PRO A 68 0.55 -14.69 4.66
CA PRO A 68 1.16 -15.74 3.88
C PRO A 68 0.04 -16.56 3.24
N VAL A 69 0.18 -16.81 1.94
CA VAL A 69 -0.74 -17.67 1.20
C VAL A 69 -0.65 -19.04 1.85
N GLN A 70 -1.70 -19.44 2.57
CA GLN A 70 -1.81 -20.81 3.04
C GLN A 70 -1.98 -21.65 1.77
N SER A 71 -0.98 -22.46 1.44
CA SER A 71 -1.11 -23.47 0.38
C SER A 71 -2.23 -24.42 0.80
N VAL A 72 -3.40 -24.26 0.21
CA VAL A 72 -4.49 -25.22 0.36
C VAL A 72 -4.03 -26.49 -0.33
N VAL A 73 -3.59 -27.46 0.45
CA VAL A 73 -3.37 -28.83 -0.02
C VAL A 73 -4.75 -29.42 -0.26
N ILE A 74 -5.18 -29.46 -1.51
CA ILE A 74 -6.38 -30.18 -1.91
C ILE A 74 -6.00 -31.67 -1.82
N LYS A 75 -6.51 -32.36 -0.80
CA LYS A 75 -6.47 -33.83 -0.79
C LYS A 75 -7.59 -34.27 -1.73
N GLU A 76 -7.22 -34.85 -2.87
CA GLU A 76 -8.17 -35.63 -3.66
C GLU A 76 -8.59 -36.83 -2.81
N ASP A 77 -9.79 -36.76 -2.23
CA ASP A 77 -10.47 -37.93 -1.69
C ASP A 77 -10.88 -38.80 -2.88
N CYS A 78 -9.93 -39.61 -3.34
CA CYS A 78 -10.17 -40.67 -4.31
C CYS A 78 -10.93 -41.78 -3.59
N ASN A 79 -12.25 -41.66 -3.49
CA ASN A 79 -13.12 -42.75 -3.10
C ASN A 79 -14.33 -42.81 -4.04
N ILE A 80 -14.13 -43.47 -5.18
CA ILE A 80 -15.21 -43.87 -6.06
C ILE A 80 -14.93 -45.31 -6.55
N PHE A 81 -15.78 -46.21 -6.04
CA PHE A 81 -16.03 -47.64 -6.34
C PHE A 81 -15.11 -48.71 -5.73
#